data_AF-A0A842NKD2-F1
#
_entry.id   AF-A0A842NKD2-F1
#
_cell.length_a   1.000
_cell.length_b   1.000
_cell.length_c   1.000
_cell.angle_alpha   90.00
_cell.angle_beta   90.00
_cell.angle_gamma   90.00
#
_symmetry.space_group_name_H-M   'P 1'
#
loop_
_entity.id
_entity.type
_entity.pdbx_description
1 polymer ?
#
loop_
_entity_poly.entity_id
_entity_poly.type
_entity_poly.pdbx_seq_one_letter_code
_entity_poly.pdbx_strand_id
1 'polypeptide(L)'
;MRKIVIFGPYKSGTTALFYKIKNSLQGDIRTLFEPDEYVPVEGDERRWVLAKTILGAEDGPRRVKCETFMAFEKKVCLVRDPRDLVISGMLFTIQQEPSLYNDDESLLKILKILRQKEKNPESISVSGLFRFIIEASANHKFEDVVGWIARQYRWLLEFERQLENHFLLKYEDLVDGKTEGLEDYLGLPLKGKGVVDAVHDHVPRTMGYNNWKNWFLKADIDFFKPLFEEYIRYYGYAWEWELNGRQMIPVDHCSEYVERTVNKKRKTPIS
;
A
#
# COMPACT_ATOMS: atom_id res chain seq x y z
N MET A 1 -25.92 -10.38 -7.29
CA MET A 1 -24.58 -10.18 -6.72
C MET A 1 -23.51 -10.58 -7.70
N ARG A 2 -22.99 -9.61 -8.44
CA ARG A 2 -21.92 -9.78 -9.43
C ARG A 2 -20.90 -8.65 -9.44
N LYS A 3 -21.10 -7.54 -8.72
CA LYS A 3 -20.15 -6.41 -8.72
C LYS A 3 -19.48 -6.22 -7.36
N ILE A 4 -18.16 -6.39 -7.32
CA ILE A 4 -17.32 -6.26 -6.12
C ILE A 4 -16.24 -5.20 -6.38
N VAL A 5 -16.10 -4.25 -5.47
CA VAL A 5 -15.02 -3.25 -5.51
C VAL A 5 -14.18 -3.34 -4.24
N ILE A 6 -12.86 -3.33 -4.42
CA ILE A 6 -11.88 -3.20 -3.35
C ILE A 6 -11.35 -1.78 -3.39
N PHE A 7 -11.56 -1.04 -2.31
CA PHE A 7 -10.91 0.23 -2.03
C PHE A 7 -9.75 0.03 -1.07
N GLY A 8 -8.67 0.78 -1.23
CA GLY A 8 -7.61 0.83 -0.23
C GLY A 8 -6.46 1.73 -0.67
N PRO A 9 -5.65 2.25 0.25
CA PRO A 9 -4.49 3.04 -0.12
C PRO A 9 -3.43 2.17 -0.79
N TYR A 10 -2.48 2.83 -1.44
CA TYR A 10 -1.33 2.18 -2.01
C TYR A 10 -0.55 1.39 -0.93
N LYS A 11 0.00 0.21 -1.27
CA LYS A 11 0.68 -0.74 -0.34
C LYS A 11 -0.15 -1.33 0.81
N SER A 12 -1.48 -1.23 0.80
CA SER A 12 -2.34 -1.87 1.82
C SER A 12 -2.60 -3.37 1.59
N GLY A 13 -2.18 -3.95 0.46
CA GLY A 13 -2.44 -5.36 0.13
C GLY A 13 -3.61 -5.58 -0.84
N THR A 14 -4.15 -4.52 -1.43
CA THR A 14 -5.28 -4.56 -2.38
C THR A 14 -5.04 -5.51 -3.56
N THR A 15 -3.79 -5.62 -4.06
CA THR A 15 -3.44 -6.59 -5.11
C THR A 15 -3.64 -8.03 -4.65
N ALA A 16 -3.18 -8.40 -3.45
CA ALA A 16 -3.30 -9.77 -2.94
C ALA A 16 -4.77 -10.15 -2.74
N LEU A 17 -5.56 -9.24 -2.16
CA LEU A 17 -6.99 -9.43 -2.00
C LEU A 17 -7.71 -9.56 -3.34
N PHE A 18 -7.39 -8.71 -4.31
CA PHE A 18 -7.97 -8.77 -5.66
C PHE A 18 -7.76 -10.14 -6.31
N TYR A 19 -6.55 -10.67 -6.27
CA TYR A 19 -6.28 -12.01 -6.81
C TYR A 19 -6.96 -13.11 -6.02
N LYS A 20 -7.01 -13.02 -4.68
CA LYS A 20 -7.73 -13.98 -3.84
C LYS A 20 -9.21 -14.04 -4.20
N ILE A 21 -9.88 -12.90 -4.37
CA ILE A 21 -11.28 -12.84 -4.80
C ILE A 21 -11.41 -13.33 -6.25
N LYS A 22 -10.64 -12.78 -7.20
CA LYS A 22 -10.67 -13.17 -8.62
C LYS A 22 -10.58 -14.68 -8.79
N ASN A 23 -9.63 -15.30 -8.11
CA ASN A 23 -9.35 -16.74 -8.20
C ASN A 23 -10.36 -17.62 -7.45
N SER A 24 -11.28 -17.01 -6.69
CA SER A 24 -12.38 -17.71 -6.00
C SER A 24 -13.70 -17.60 -6.75
N LEU A 25 -13.85 -16.62 -7.64
CA LEU A 25 -15.04 -16.43 -8.47
C LEU A 25 -15.09 -17.50 -9.57
N GLN A 26 -16.32 -17.92 -9.91
CA GLN A 26 -16.60 -18.85 -11.01
C GLN A 26 -17.41 -18.16 -12.11
N GLY A 27 -17.16 -18.54 -13.37
CA GLY A 27 -17.84 -18.00 -14.56
C GLY A 27 -17.08 -16.87 -15.24
N ASP A 28 -17.79 -16.07 -16.05
CA ASP A 28 -17.21 -14.91 -16.73
C ASP A 28 -16.97 -13.76 -15.75
N ILE A 29 -15.77 -13.17 -15.80
CA ILE A 29 -15.32 -12.13 -14.87
C ILE A 29 -14.62 -11.02 -15.65
N ARG A 30 -15.19 -9.82 -15.62
CA ARG A 30 -14.51 -8.59 -16.01
C ARG A 30 -13.69 -8.08 -14.83
N THR A 31 -12.38 -8.02 -15.02
CA THR A 31 -11.44 -7.46 -14.05
C THR A 31 -11.08 -6.02 -14.39
N LEU A 32 -11.21 -5.12 -13.42
CA LEU A 32 -10.76 -3.73 -13.49
C LEU A 32 -9.64 -3.53 -12.47
N PHE A 33 -8.39 -3.48 -12.95
CA PHE A 33 -7.22 -3.36 -12.10
C PHE A 33 -6.74 -1.91 -12.05
N GLU A 34 -7.03 -1.26 -10.92
CA GLU A 34 -6.77 0.17 -10.70
C GLU A 34 -7.39 1.05 -11.79
N PRO A 35 -8.72 1.03 -12.02
CA PRO A 35 -9.38 2.01 -12.89
C PRO A 35 -9.52 3.37 -12.19
N ASP A 36 -9.52 4.45 -12.96
CA ASP A 36 -9.86 5.79 -12.46
C ASP A 36 -11.37 5.96 -12.27
N GLU A 37 -12.18 5.23 -13.05
CA GLU A 37 -13.63 5.22 -12.96
C GLU A 37 -14.22 3.88 -13.45
N TYR A 38 -15.42 3.55 -12.99
CA TYR A 38 -16.20 2.47 -13.56
C TYR A 38 -17.07 3.00 -14.70
N VAL A 39 -16.76 2.58 -15.92
CA VAL A 39 -17.64 2.76 -17.09
C VAL A 39 -18.38 1.43 -17.36
N PRO A 40 -19.70 1.40 -17.18
CA PRO A 40 -20.50 0.23 -17.55
C PRO A 40 -20.33 -0.12 -19.02
N VAL A 41 -20.20 -1.40 -19.31
CA VAL A 41 -20.22 -1.90 -20.70
C VAL A 41 -21.27 -3.00 -20.81
N GLU A 42 -21.71 -3.27 -22.03
CA GLU A 42 -22.67 -4.35 -22.31
C GLU A 42 -22.19 -5.69 -21.72
N GLY A 43 -23.08 -6.40 -21.04
CA GLY A 43 -22.82 -7.69 -20.44
C GLY A 43 -22.41 -7.63 -18.97
N ASP A 44 -22.08 -6.46 -18.41
CA ASP A 44 -21.75 -6.30 -16.98
C ASP A 44 -22.89 -6.69 -16.03
N GLU A 45 -24.13 -6.68 -16.51
CA GLU A 45 -25.31 -7.19 -15.81
C GLU A 45 -25.37 -8.73 -15.76
N ARG A 46 -24.65 -9.40 -16.67
CA ARG A 46 -24.67 -10.86 -16.88
C ARG A 46 -23.36 -11.56 -16.48
N ARG A 47 -22.33 -10.85 -16.00
CA ARG A 47 -21.04 -11.42 -15.57
C ARG A 47 -20.56 -10.79 -14.27
N TRP A 48 -19.51 -11.36 -13.67
CA TRP A 48 -18.84 -10.71 -12.54
C TRP A 48 -18.08 -9.46 -13.00
N VAL A 49 -18.10 -8.42 -12.17
CA VAL A 49 -17.22 -7.25 -12.29
C VAL A 49 -16.46 -7.14 -10.98
N LEU A 50 -15.15 -7.34 -11.04
CA LEU A 50 -14.26 -7.17 -9.89
C LEU A 50 -13.35 -5.97 -10.16
N ALA A 51 -13.49 -4.94 -9.35
CA ALA A 51 -12.65 -3.76 -9.38
C ALA A 51 -11.72 -3.71 -8.16
N LYS A 52 -10.50 -3.23 -8.37
CA LYS A 52 -9.58 -2.80 -7.31
C LYS A 52 -9.18 -1.38 -7.61
N THR A 53 -9.41 -0.44 -6.71
CA THR A 53 -8.99 0.95 -6.89
C THR A 53 -8.08 1.39 -5.75
N ILE A 54 -7.13 2.26 -6.10
CA ILE A 54 -6.18 2.84 -5.15
C ILE A 54 -6.70 4.20 -4.72
N LEU A 55 -7.00 4.31 -3.44
CA LEU A 55 -7.49 5.53 -2.83
C LEU A 55 -6.36 6.56 -2.69
N GLY A 56 -6.56 7.76 -3.22
CA GLY A 56 -5.71 8.95 -3.05
C GLY A 56 -6.56 10.21 -2.85
N ALA A 57 -6.06 11.15 -2.05
CA ALA A 57 -6.68 12.46 -1.84
C ALA A 57 -6.90 13.19 -3.18
N GLU A 58 -7.90 14.06 -3.23
CA GLU A 58 -8.33 14.72 -4.48
C GLU A 58 -7.24 15.55 -5.16
N ASP A 59 -6.28 16.07 -4.38
CA ASP A 59 -5.11 16.82 -4.85
C ASP A 59 -3.93 15.92 -5.24
N GLY A 60 -4.10 14.60 -5.17
CA GLY A 60 -3.11 13.61 -5.57
C GLY A 60 -2.94 13.51 -7.11
N PRO A 61 -1.85 12.87 -7.57
CA PRO A 61 -1.53 12.76 -9.00
C PRO A 61 -2.54 11.92 -9.80
N ARG A 62 -3.40 11.15 -9.10
CA ARG A 62 -4.38 10.24 -9.69
C ARG A 62 -5.72 10.43 -9.00
N ARG A 63 -6.69 11.01 -9.72
CA ARG A 63 -8.05 11.19 -9.21
C ARG A 63 -8.93 10.00 -9.62
N VAL A 64 -9.39 9.26 -8.63
CA VAL A 64 -10.38 8.19 -8.82
C VAL A 64 -11.78 8.75 -8.58
N LYS A 65 -12.68 8.59 -9.55
CA LYS A 65 -14.11 8.89 -9.44
C LYS A 65 -14.82 7.80 -8.64
N CYS A 66 -14.59 7.79 -7.33
CA CYS A 66 -15.08 6.74 -6.44
C CYS A 66 -16.62 6.59 -6.47
N GLU A 67 -17.34 7.68 -6.75
CA GLU A 67 -18.79 7.72 -6.93
C GLU A 67 -19.31 6.72 -7.96
N THR A 68 -18.53 6.44 -9.02
CA THR A 68 -18.89 5.49 -10.08
C THR A 68 -18.92 4.03 -9.60
N PHE A 69 -18.29 3.74 -8.45
CA PHE A 69 -18.27 2.42 -7.84
C PHE A 69 -19.30 2.26 -6.72
N MET A 70 -20.02 3.32 -6.31
CA MET A 70 -20.89 3.28 -5.12
C MET A 70 -22.09 2.34 -5.28
N ALA A 71 -22.54 2.14 -6.52
CA ALA A 71 -23.60 1.21 -6.89
C ALA A 71 -23.15 -0.27 -6.91
N PHE A 72 -21.88 -0.56 -6.61
CA PHE A 72 -21.41 -1.94 -6.48
C PHE A 72 -22.07 -2.59 -5.27
N GLU A 73 -22.52 -3.83 -5.44
CA GLU A 73 -23.24 -4.59 -4.41
C GLU A 73 -22.36 -4.94 -3.21
N LYS A 74 -21.06 -5.16 -3.45
CA LYS A 74 -20.07 -5.45 -2.41
C LYS A 74 -18.92 -4.47 -2.50
N LYS A 75 -18.63 -3.83 -1.37
CA LYS A 75 -17.58 -2.82 -1.20
C LYS A 75 -16.68 -3.30 -0.07
N VAL A 76 -15.42 -3.53 -0.37
CA VAL A 76 -14.42 -3.92 0.63
C VAL A 76 -13.44 -2.77 0.79
N CYS A 77 -13.33 -2.23 2.00
CA CYS A 77 -12.33 -1.23 2.35
C CYS A 77 -11.16 -1.92 3.03
N LEU A 78 -9.99 -1.93 2.38
CA LEU A 78 -8.76 -2.51 2.92
C LEU A 78 -7.91 -1.43 3.57
N VAL A 79 -7.61 -1.63 4.84
CA VAL A 79 -6.75 -0.76 5.64
C VAL A 79 -5.51 -1.50 6.10
N ARG A 80 -4.45 -0.76 6.44
CA ARG A 80 -3.20 -1.33 6.94
C ARG A 80 -2.64 -0.42 8.01
N ASP A 81 -1.89 -0.97 8.97
CA ASP A 81 -1.19 -0.16 9.96
C ASP A 81 -0.35 0.94 9.27
N PRO A 82 -0.61 2.24 9.56
CA PRO A 82 0.03 3.34 8.84
C PRO A 82 1.56 3.36 9.05
N ARG A 83 2.04 2.76 10.15
CA ARG A 83 3.48 2.64 10.47
C ARG A 83 4.20 1.69 9.54
N ASP A 84 3.56 0.57 9.16
CA ASP A 84 4.10 -0.32 8.14
C ASP A 84 3.91 0.26 6.73
N LEU A 85 2.78 0.96 6.51
CA LEU A 85 2.45 1.53 5.22
C LEU A 85 3.46 2.61 4.80
N VAL A 86 3.90 3.48 5.71
CA VAL A 86 4.88 4.53 5.39
C VAL A 86 6.24 3.95 4.95
N ILE A 87 6.73 2.89 5.60
CA ILE A 87 7.98 2.22 5.20
C ILE A 87 7.81 1.58 3.84
N SER A 88 6.71 0.86 3.65
CA SER A 88 6.44 0.19 2.38
C SER A 88 6.24 1.19 1.24
N GLY A 89 5.63 2.34 1.51
CA GLY A 89 5.42 3.43 0.56
C GLY A 89 6.74 4.08 0.18
N MET A 90 7.53 4.51 1.17
CA MET A 90 8.86 5.12 0.98
C MET A 90 9.76 4.29 0.06
N LEU A 91 9.91 3.00 0.32
CA LEU A 91 10.75 2.13 -0.51
C LEU A 91 10.17 1.96 -1.93
N PHE A 92 8.85 1.96 -2.06
CA PHE A 92 8.21 1.81 -3.36
C PHE A 92 8.25 3.10 -4.19
N THR A 93 8.25 4.28 -3.56
CA THR A 93 8.38 5.57 -4.27
C THR A 93 9.63 5.61 -5.15
N ILE A 94 10.73 4.96 -4.72
CA ILE A 94 11.99 4.93 -5.48
C ILE A 94 11.80 4.35 -6.88
N GLN A 95 10.93 3.36 -7.10
CA GLN A 95 10.66 2.81 -8.45
C GLN A 95 9.55 3.55 -9.21
N GLN A 96 8.81 4.45 -8.55
CA GLN A 96 7.71 5.21 -9.15
C GLN A 96 8.14 6.60 -9.60
N GLU A 97 9.26 7.10 -9.10
CA GLU A 97 9.79 8.41 -9.43
C GLU A 97 11.02 8.26 -10.33
N PRO A 98 10.89 8.45 -11.66
CA PRO A 98 12.01 8.33 -12.60
C PRO A 98 13.23 9.18 -12.23
N SER A 99 13.02 10.33 -11.58
CA SER A 99 14.11 11.20 -11.09
C SER A 99 15.00 10.52 -10.04
N LEU A 100 14.46 9.57 -9.27
CA LEU A 100 15.21 8.85 -8.23
C LEU A 100 16.02 7.67 -8.76
N TYR A 101 15.60 7.10 -9.88
CA TYR A 101 16.18 5.85 -10.37
C TYR A 101 16.79 5.92 -11.78
N ASN A 102 16.58 6.98 -12.57
CA ASN A 102 17.24 7.12 -13.87
C ASN A 102 18.67 7.69 -13.76
N ASP A 103 18.97 8.40 -12.67
CA ASP A 103 20.31 8.88 -12.36
C ASP A 103 21.05 7.89 -11.47
N ASP A 104 22.14 7.33 -11.99
CA ASP A 104 22.91 6.28 -11.29
C ASP A 104 23.56 6.82 -10.01
N GLU A 105 24.03 8.07 -10.02
CA GLU A 105 24.65 8.67 -8.84
C GLU A 105 23.65 8.80 -7.68
N SER A 106 22.46 9.33 -7.97
CA SER A 106 21.38 9.47 -6.99
C SER A 106 20.90 8.12 -6.48
N LEU A 107 20.68 7.16 -7.37
CA LEU A 107 20.25 5.81 -6.99
C LEU A 107 21.30 5.11 -6.11
N LEU A 108 22.59 5.21 -6.44
CA LEU A 108 23.68 4.65 -5.63
C LEU A 108 23.77 5.30 -4.26
N LYS A 109 23.52 6.61 -4.15
CA LYS A 109 23.44 7.31 -2.85
C LYS A 109 22.26 6.80 -2.01
N ILE A 110 21.09 6.61 -2.62
CA ILE A 110 19.91 6.04 -1.97
C ILE A 110 20.19 4.62 -1.47
N LEU A 111 20.76 3.75 -2.31
CA LEU A 111 21.10 2.39 -1.92
C LEU A 111 22.16 2.35 -0.81
N LYS A 112 23.13 3.24 -0.84
CA LYS A 112 24.14 3.34 0.22
C LYS A 112 23.51 3.66 1.57
N ILE A 113 22.57 4.61 1.64
CA ILE A 113 21.91 4.96 2.91
C ILE A 113 20.94 3.87 3.38
N LEU A 114 20.29 3.15 2.47
CA LEU A 114 19.48 1.97 2.79
C LEU A 114 20.33 0.84 3.39
N ARG A 115 21.46 0.51 2.74
CA ARG A 115 22.42 -0.50 3.23
C ARG A 115 23.04 -0.10 4.57
N GLN A 116 23.26 1.20 4.81
CA GLN A 116 23.67 1.70 6.13
C GLN A 116 22.62 1.43 7.19
N LYS A 117 21.35 1.76 6.92
CA LYS A 117 20.22 1.49 7.82
C LYS A 117 20.00 0.00 8.05
N GLU A 118 20.21 -0.84 7.05
CA GLU A 118 20.16 -2.32 7.20
C GLU A 118 21.21 -2.84 8.17
N LYS A 119 22.47 -2.42 7.96
CA LYS A 119 23.60 -2.87 8.78
C LYS A 119 23.50 -2.35 10.22
N ASN A 120 23.00 -1.14 10.38
CA ASN A 120 22.77 -0.51 11.67
C ASN A 120 21.40 0.19 11.68
N PRO A 121 20.33 -0.48 12.15
CA PRO A 121 18.99 0.11 12.24
C PRO A 121 18.91 1.39 13.05
N GLU A 122 19.87 1.69 13.93
CA GLU A 122 19.88 2.93 14.72
C GLU A 122 20.57 4.11 13.99
N SER A 123 21.17 3.88 12.83
CA SER A 123 22.05 4.84 12.17
C SER A 123 21.36 6.08 11.58
N ILE A 124 20.09 5.97 11.19
CA ILE A 124 19.30 7.07 10.64
C ILE A 124 17.82 6.81 10.94
N SER A 125 17.05 7.84 11.27
CA SER A 125 15.60 7.69 11.46
C SER A 125 14.88 7.42 10.13
N VAL A 126 13.70 6.80 10.16
CA VAL A 126 12.86 6.65 8.96
C VAL A 126 12.47 8.00 8.38
N SER A 127 12.15 8.99 9.22
CA SER A 127 11.87 10.37 8.82
C SER A 127 13.06 11.03 8.12
N GLY A 128 14.29 10.81 8.60
CA GLY A 128 15.52 11.32 7.99
C GLY A 128 15.84 10.63 6.66
N LEU A 129 15.68 9.30 6.61
CA LEU A 129 15.81 8.52 5.38
C LEU A 129 14.76 8.95 4.34
N PHE A 130 13.53 9.17 4.79
CA PHE A 130 12.44 9.59 3.92
C PHE A 130 12.69 10.99 3.36
N ARG A 131 13.14 11.93 4.21
CA ARG A 131 13.61 13.26 3.78
C ARG A 131 14.69 13.14 2.71
N PHE A 132 15.73 12.35 2.97
CA PHE A 132 16.84 12.15 2.04
C PHE A 132 16.35 11.64 0.67
N ILE A 133 15.46 10.65 0.65
CA ILE A 133 14.90 10.08 -0.59
C ILE A 133 14.06 11.13 -1.33
N ILE A 134 13.19 11.86 -0.62
CA ILE A 134 12.31 12.85 -1.26
C ILE A 134 13.12 14.04 -1.80
N GLU A 135 14.09 14.55 -1.05
CA GLU A 135 14.93 15.69 -1.46
C GLU A 135 15.92 15.31 -2.58
N ALA A 136 16.17 14.01 -2.81
CA ALA A 136 16.86 13.53 -4.00
C ALA A 136 15.99 13.60 -5.28
N SER A 137 14.67 13.72 -5.14
CA SER A 137 13.76 13.91 -6.27
C SER A 137 13.78 15.36 -6.74
N ALA A 138 13.89 15.58 -8.06
CA ALA A 138 13.79 16.92 -8.64
C ALA A 138 12.38 17.53 -8.52
N ASN A 139 11.37 16.72 -8.21
CA ASN A 139 9.96 17.09 -8.34
C ASN A 139 9.27 17.34 -6.99
N HIS A 140 9.90 16.99 -5.88
CA HIS A 140 9.22 16.92 -4.58
C HIS A 140 10.01 17.62 -3.48
N LYS A 141 9.28 18.25 -2.56
CA LYS A 141 9.82 18.76 -1.30
C LYS A 141 9.27 17.93 -0.14
N PHE A 142 10.12 17.69 0.85
CA PHE A 142 9.74 16.85 1.99
C PHE A 142 8.52 17.39 2.73
N GLU A 143 8.46 18.70 2.96
CA GLU A 143 7.36 19.35 3.68
C GLU A 143 6.02 19.21 2.96
N ASP A 144 6.02 19.29 1.62
CA ASP A 144 4.82 19.11 0.80
C ASP A 144 4.32 17.67 0.86
N VAL A 145 5.23 16.70 0.81
CA VAL A 145 4.92 15.26 0.93
C VAL A 145 4.37 14.94 2.32
N VAL A 146 4.94 15.51 3.38
CA VAL A 146 4.44 15.32 4.76
C VAL A 146 3.04 15.92 4.92
N GLY A 147 2.83 17.13 4.39
CA GLY A 147 1.50 17.74 4.36
C GLY A 147 0.49 16.89 3.61
N TRP A 148 0.89 16.32 2.47
CA TRP A 148 0.06 15.40 1.69
C TRP A 148 -0.26 14.11 2.46
N ILE A 149 0.71 13.50 3.16
CA ILE A 149 0.47 12.30 3.99
C ILE A 149 -0.61 12.56 5.05
N ALA A 150 -0.55 13.70 5.74
CA ALA A 150 -1.55 14.07 6.74
C ALA A 150 -2.96 14.20 6.13
N ARG A 151 -3.06 14.85 4.97
CA ARG A 151 -4.33 14.98 4.23
C ARG A 151 -4.83 13.63 3.74
N GLN A 152 -3.94 12.79 3.20
CA GLN A 152 -4.25 11.45 2.71
C GLN A 152 -4.89 10.60 3.80
N TYR A 153 -4.29 10.53 4.98
CA TYR A 153 -4.86 9.71 6.06
C TYR A 153 -6.21 10.23 6.55
N ARG A 154 -6.39 11.55 6.66
CA ARG A 154 -7.70 12.14 6.99
C ARG A 154 -8.75 11.81 5.92
N TRP A 155 -8.40 12.00 4.66
CA TRP A 155 -9.30 11.73 3.54
C TRP A 155 -9.71 10.25 3.48
N LEU A 156 -8.82 9.30 3.80
CA LEU A 156 -9.18 7.88 3.89
C LEU A 156 -10.28 7.61 4.92
N LEU A 157 -10.28 8.34 6.06
CA LEU A 157 -11.32 8.23 7.08
C LEU A 157 -12.63 8.84 6.60
N GLU A 158 -12.56 10.04 5.99
CA GLU A 158 -13.73 10.72 5.44
C GLU A 158 -14.40 9.90 4.33
N PHE A 159 -13.59 9.29 3.46
CA PHE A 159 -14.06 8.42 2.39
C PHE A 159 -14.80 7.20 2.93
N GLU A 160 -14.20 6.46 3.88
CA GLU A 160 -14.83 5.26 4.44
C GLU A 160 -16.15 5.59 5.16
N ARG A 161 -16.24 6.73 5.86
CA ARG A 161 -17.48 7.20 6.49
C ARG A 161 -18.63 7.43 5.51
N GLN A 162 -18.33 7.69 4.24
CA GLN A 162 -19.33 7.86 3.19
C GLN A 162 -19.80 6.52 2.59
N LEU A 163 -19.12 5.42 2.89
CA LEU A 163 -19.45 4.11 2.35
C LEU A 163 -20.58 3.44 3.14
N GLU A 164 -21.75 3.32 2.53
CA GLU A 164 -22.82 2.46 3.04
C GLU A 164 -22.56 0.98 2.71
N ASN A 165 -22.90 0.10 3.66
CA ASN A 165 -22.91 -1.36 3.48
C ASN A 165 -21.57 -1.94 2.97
N HIS A 166 -20.46 -1.48 3.52
CA HIS A 166 -19.12 -1.96 3.16
C HIS A 166 -18.56 -2.91 4.22
N PHE A 167 -17.52 -3.68 3.84
CA PHE A 167 -16.74 -4.52 4.77
C PHE A 167 -15.35 -3.93 4.96
N LEU A 168 -14.99 -3.63 6.20
CA LEU A 168 -13.65 -3.20 6.55
C LEU A 168 -12.76 -4.44 6.78
N LEU A 169 -11.70 -4.58 5.98
CA LEU A 169 -10.69 -5.61 6.14
C LEU A 169 -9.37 -4.98 6.56
N LYS A 170 -8.72 -5.53 7.59
CA LYS A 170 -7.33 -5.19 7.91
C LYS A 170 -6.37 -6.05 7.10
N TYR A 171 -5.28 -5.46 6.64
CA TYR A 171 -4.20 -6.17 5.95
C TYR A 171 -3.66 -7.32 6.80
N GLU A 172 -3.59 -7.11 8.10
CA GLU A 172 -3.11 -8.08 9.09
C GLU A 172 -4.00 -9.34 9.11
N ASP A 173 -5.32 -9.18 9.04
CA ASP A 173 -6.26 -10.30 8.95
C ASP A 173 -6.12 -11.05 7.62
N LEU A 174 -5.88 -10.32 6.52
CA LEU A 174 -5.59 -10.93 5.22
C LEU A 174 -4.29 -11.76 5.24
N VAL A 175 -3.25 -11.26 5.91
CA VAL A 175 -1.96 -11.97 6.09
C VAL A 175 -2.15 -13.22 6.94
N ASP A 176 -2.88 -13.11 8.05
CA ASP A 176 -3.16 -14.22 8.97
C ASP A 176 -4.18 -15.24 8.38
N GLY A 177 -4.77 -14.95 7.22
CA GLY A 177 -5.78 -15.80 6.58
C GLY A 177 -7.15 -15.77 7.26
N LYS A 178 -7.40 -14.81 8.15
CA LYS A 178 -8.67 -14.58 8.85
C LYS A 178 -9.69 -13.94 7.92
N THR A 179 -10.19 -14.71 6.95
CA THR A 179 -11.09 -14.22 5.89
C THR A 179 -12.54 -14.63 6.06
N GLU A 180 -12.90 -15.32 7.13
CA GLU A 180 -14.25 -15.86 7.36
C GLU A 180 -15.32 -14.76 7.31
N GLY A 181 -15.12 -13.65 8.03
CA GLY A 181 -16.06 -12.52 7.99
C GLY A 181 -16.19 -11.88 6.61
N LEU A 182 -15.10 -11.88 5.82
CA LEU A 182 -15.14 -11.41 4.45
C LEU A 182 -15.88 -12.40 3.54
N GLU A 183 -15.70 -13.70 3.73
CA GLU A 183 -16.42 -14.75 3.00
C GLU A 183 -17.92 -14.65 3.24
N ASP A 184 -18.33 -14.48 4.50
CA ASP A 184 -19.73 -14.27 4.90
C ASP A 184 -20.29 -13.00 4.24
N TYR A 185 -19.54 -11.89 4.28
CA TYR A 185 -19.95 -10.65 3.66
C TYR A 185 -20.09 -10.79 2.13
N LEU A 186 -19.15 -11.45 1.46
CA LEU A 186 -19.19 -11.65 0.01
C LEU A 186 -20.21 -12.72 -0.40
N GLY A 187 -20.64 -13.58 0.52
CA GLY A 187 -21.51 -14.72 0.24
C GLY A 187 -20.82 -15.82 -0.57
N LEU A 188 -19.49 -15.92 -0.49
CA LEU A 188 -18.70 -16.93 -1.22
C LEU A 188 -17.39 -17.28 -0.49
N PRO A 189 -16.94 -18.55 -0.58
CA PRO A 189 -15.68 -18.97 0.04
C PRO A 189 -14.48 -18.50 -0.78
N LEU A 190 -13.43 -18.00 -0.12
CA LEU A 190 -12.22 -17.44 -0.73
C LEU A 190 -11.10 -18.49 -0.84
N LYS A 191 -11.38 -19.54 -1.60
CA LYS A 191 -10.47 -20.69 -1.82
C LYS A 191 -9.33 -20.42 -2.81
N GLY A 192 -9.45 -19.35 -3.60
CA GLY A 192 -8.43 -18.94 -4.56
C GLY A 192 -7.12 -18.54 -3.86
N LYS A 193 -5.98 -18.93 -4.43
CA LYS A 193 -4.69 -18.44 -3.94
C LYS A 193 -4.55 -16.95 -4.28
N GLY A 194 -3.99 -16.17 -3.36
CA GLY A 194 -3.58 -14.78 -3.64
C GLY A 194 -2.32 -14.66 -4.49
N VAL A 195 -2.02 -15.67 -5.33
CA VAL A 195 -0.85 -15.65 -6.21
C VAL A 195 -1.07 -14.56 -7.24
N VAL A 196 -0.19 -13.58 -7.17
CA VAL A 196 -0.19 -12.38 -7.99
C VAL A 196 0.39 -12.75 -9.36
N ASP A 197 -0.24 -12.29 -10.46
CA ASP A 197 0.29 -12.53 -11.81
C ASP A 197 1.73 -12.02 -11.93
N ALA A 198 2.52 -12.62 -12.83
CA ALA A 198 3.94 -12.31 -13.03
C ALA A 198 4.22 -10.81 -13.24
N VAL A 199 3.28 -10.06 -13.83
CA VAL A 199 3.38 -8.61 -14.05
C VAL A 199 3.44 -7.83 -12.72
N HIS A 200 2.85 -8.37 -11.65
CA HIS A 200 2.68 -7.71 -10.36
C HIS A 200 3.51 -8.37 -9.23
N ASP A 201 4.40 -9.31 -9.56
CA ASP A 201 5.29 -10.03 -8.64
C ASP A 201 6.28 -9.13 -7.87
N HIS A 202 6.48 -7.90 -8.33
CA HIS A 202 7.33 -6.87 -7.72
C HIS A 202 6.62 -6.10 -6.60
N VAL A 203 5.31 -6.28 -6.44
CA VAL A 203 4.49 -5.59 -5.44
C VAL A 203 4.72 -6.13 -4.02
N PRO A 204 4.76 -7.46 -3.77
CA PRO A 204 5.08 -8.01 -2.46
C PRO A 204 6.51 -7.67 -2.01
N ARG A 205 6.66 -7.35 -0.72
CA ARG A 205 7.96 -7.11 -0.07
C ARG A 205 8.19 -8.11 1.07
N THR A 206 7.42 -7.97 2.15
CA THR A 206 7.52 -8.84 3.33
C THR A 206 6.39 -9.86 3.43
N MET A 207 5.22 -9.54 2.88
CA MET A 207 3.96 -10.26 3.14
C MET A 207 3.66 -10.42 4.65
N GLY A 208 4.09 -9.45 5.46
CA GLY A 208 3.91 -9.42 6.91
C GLY A 208 3.71 -8.01 7.45
N TYR A 209 3.40 -7.91 8.74
CA TYR A 209 3.09 -6.69 9.48
C TYR A 209 3.93 -6.56 10.75
N ASN A 210 3.81 -5.43 11.44
CA ASN A 210 4.64 -5.01 12.58
C ASN A 210 6.14 -4.84 12.27
N ASN A 211 6.52 -4.78 10.99
CA ASN A 211 7.92 -4.63 10.64
C ASN A 211 8.44 -3.22 10.96
N TRP A 212 7.56 -2.22 11.08
CA TRP A 212 7.91 -0.88 11.53
C TRP A 212 8.69 -0.84 12.84
N LYS A 213 8.48 -1.82 13.73
CA LYS A 213 9.21 -1.97 15.01
C LYS A 213 10.71 -2.19 14.83
N ASN A 214 11.15 -2.69 13.68
CA ASN A 214 12.56 -2.87 13.30
C ASN A 214 13.16 -1.65 12.61
N TRP A 215 12.35 -0.65 12.26
CA TRP A 215 12.76 0.48 11.45
C TRP A 215 12.75 1.77 12.24
N PHE A 216 11.73 1.97 13.08
CA PHE A 216 11.49 3.25 13.73
C PHE A 216 12.49 3.48 14.84
N LEU A 217 12.92 4.73 15.00
CA LEU A 217 13.61 5.24 16.18
C LEU A 217 12.66 6.08 17.02
N LYS A 218 13.11 6.51 18.20
CA LYS A 218 12.33 7.42 19.04
C LYS A 218 11.91 8.70 18.30
N ALA A 219 12.83 9.26 17.51
CA ALA A 219 12.55 10.42 16.65
C ALA A 219 11.44 10.16 15.61
N ASP A 220 11.31 8.92 15.11
CA ASP A 220 10.24 8.56 14.17
C ASP A 220 8.88 8.48 14.87
N ILE A 221 8.86 7.96 16.09
CA ILE A 221 7.65 7.96 16.91
C ILE A 221 7.18 9.40 17.12
N ASP A 222 8.08 10.29 17.54
CA ASP A 222 7.72 11.68 17.82
C ASP A 222 7.25 12.42 16.56
N PHE A 223 7.81 12.07 15.39
CA PHE A 223 7.42 12.62 14.09
C PHE A 223 6.08 12.08 13.57
N PHE A 224 5.91 10.76 13.51
CA PHE A 224 4.76 10.12 12.85
C PHE A 224 3.52 9.99 13.74
N LYS A 225 3.70 9.90 15.05
CA LYS A 225 2.57 9.74 15.99
C LYS A 225 1.47 10.79 15.81
N PRO A 226 1.74 12.11 15.77
CA PRO A 226 0.69 13.09 15.54
C PRO A 226 0.03 12.98 14.15
N LEU A 227 0.76 12.48 13.14
CA LEU A 227 0.23 12.31 11.79
C LEU A 227 -0.73 11.12 11.69
N PHE A 228 -0.49 10.06 12.47
CA PHE A 228 -1.23 8.81 12.37
C PHE A 228 -2.26 8.60 13.48
N GLU A 229 -2.30 9.50 14.48
CA GLU A 229 -3.14 9.34 15.67
C GLU A 229 -4.61 9.10 15.34
N GLU A 230 -5.19 9.95 14.49
CA GLU A 230 -6.60 9.82 14.11
C GLU A 230 -6.88 8.48 13.41
N TYR A 231 -5.99 8.09 12.48
CA TYR A 231 -6.10 6.83 11.73
C TYR A 231 -5.99 5.60 12.64
N ILE A 232 -5.00 5.59 13.53
CA ILE A 232 -4.75 4.49 14.47
C ILE A 232 -5.97 4.30 15.39
N ARG A 233 -6.50 5.41 15.93
CA ARG A 233 -7.69 5.37 16.78
C ARG A 233 -8.92 4.89 16.02
N TYR A 234 -9.16 5.45 14.82
CA TYR A 234 -10.35 5.16 14.02
C TYR A 234 -10.44 3.68 13.64
N TYR A 235 -9.35 3.10 13.14
CA TYR A 235 -9.32 1.70 12.71
C TYR A 235 -8.95 0.73 13.84
N GLY A 236 -8.80 1.20 15.08
CA GLY A 236 -8.50 0.37 16.24
C GLY A 236 -7.18 -0.39 16.10
N TYR A 237 -6.12 0.28 15.64
CA TYR A 237 -4.76 -0.27 15.72
C TYR A 237 -4.20 -0.06 17.13
N ALA A 238 -3.27 -0.93 17.54
CA ALA A 238 -2.59 -0.84 18.83
C ALA A 238 -1.92 0.54 18.99
N TRP A 239 -2.24 1.22 20.09
CA TRP A 239 -1.71 2.55 20.39
C TRP A 239 -0.24 2.51 20.81
N GLU A 240 0.24 1.35 21.25
CA GLU A 240 1.59 1.14 21.75
C GLU A 240 2.62 1.35 20.63
N TRP A 241 3.65 2.15 20.92
CA TRP A 241 4.77 2.47 20.02
C TRP A 241 6.05 1.73 20.43
N GLU A 242 5.90 0.46 20.78
CA GLU A 242 7.01 -0.37 21.25
C GLU A 242 7.87 -0.86 20.08
N LEU A 243 9.16 -0.53 20.14
CA LEU A 243 10.18 -0.97 19.20
C LEU A 243 10.73 -2.34 19.63
N ASN A 244 11.25 -3.10 18.68
CA ASN A 244 11.93 -4.36 19.02
C ASN A 244 13.23 -4.07 19.75
N GLY A 245 13.50 -4.78 20.86
CA GLY A 245 14.73 -4.60 21.63
C GLY A 245 16.01 -4.90 20.86
N ARG A 246 15.92 -5.74 19.82
CA ARG A 246 16.94 -5.89 18.78
C ARG A 246 16.28 -5.70 17.42
N GLN A 247 16.53 -4.54 16.81
CA GLN A 247 16.02 -4.23 15.48
C GLN A 247 16.84 -4.96 14.41
N MET A 248 16.14 -5.55 13.44
CA MET A 248 16.77 -6.20 12.28
C MET A 248 15.97 -5.90 11.02
N ILE A 249 16.66 -5.45 9.98
CA ILE A 249 16.06 -5.16 8.67
C ILE A 249 16.67 -6.16 7.67
N PRO A 250 15.89 -7.16 7.22
CA PRO A 250 16.34 -8.09 6.19
C PRO A 250 16.65 -7.35 4.88
N VAL A 251 17.77 -7.69 4.24
CA VAL A 251 18.25 -7.02 3.01
C VAL A 251 17.29 -7.20 1.84
N ASP A 252 16.68 -8.38 1.73
CA ASP A 252 15.65 -8.76 0.75
C ASP A 252 14.35 -7.95 0.90
N HIS A 253 14.16 -7.32 2.06
CA HIS A 253 13.06 -6.43 2.40
C HIS A 253 13.45 -4.93 2.35
N CYS A 254 14.68 -4.57 1.99
CA CYS A 254 15.18 -3.20 1.94
C CYS A 254 15.94 -2.91 0.64
N SER A 255 17.27 -2.85 0.63
CA SER A 255 18.09 -2.50 -0.53
C SER A 255 17.88 -3.44 -1.70
N GLU A 256 17.93 -4.76 -1.49
CA GLU A 256 17.70 -5.73 -2.57
C GLU A 256 16.27 -5.67 -3.12
N TYR A 257 15.29 -5.30 -2.28
CA TYR A 257 13.93 -5.02 -2.74
C TYR A 257 13.91 -3.82 -3.70
N VAL A 258 14.57 -2.72 -3.32
CA VAL A 258 14.66 -1.51 -4.13
C VAL A 258 15.40 -1.81 -5.44
N GLU A 259 16.54 -2.47 -5.39
CA GLU A 259 17.33 -2.87 -6.56
C GLU A 259 16.50 -3.73 -7.52
N ARG A 260 15.86 -4.79 -7.00
CA ARG A 260 15.01 -5.69 -7.79
C ARG A 260 13.87 -4.95 -8.48
N THR A 261 13.24 -4.00 -7.78
CA THR A 261 12.09 -3.29 -8.31
C THR A 261 12.47 -2.20 -9.31
N VAL A 262 13.53 -1.46 -9.04
CA VAL A 262 14.09 -0.46 -9.96
C VAL A 262 14.64 -1.10 -11.23
N ASN A 263 15.33 -2.24 -11.13
CA ASN A 263 15.86 -2.95 -12.30
C ASN A 263 14.76 -3.45 -13.25
N LYS A 264 13.52 -3.64 -12.77
CA LYS A 264 12.36 -3.92 -13.63
C LYS A 264 11.87 -2.70 -14.42
N LYS A 265 12.20 -1.48 -13.98
CA LYS A 265 11.82 -0.21 -14.63
C LYS A 265 12.89 0.32 -15.57
N ARG A 266 14.15 -0.02 -15.32
CA ARG A 266 15.31 0.48 -16.07
C ARG A 266 15.56 -0.35 -17.34
N LYS A 267 16.12 0.31 -18.36
CA LYS A 267 16.64 -0.35 -19.57
C LYS A 267 17.97 -1.06 -19.30
N THR A 268 18.82 -0.44 -18.47
CA THR A 268 20.11 -0.97 -18.05
C THR A 268 20.07 -1.22 -16.54
N PRO A 269 20.11 -2.48 -16.09
CA PRO A 269 20.14 -2.81 -14.67
C PRO A 269 21.36 -2.19 -13.99
N ILE A 270 21.20 -1.80 -12.73
CA ILE A 270 22.33 -1.50 -11.87
C ILE A 270 22.92 -2.81 -11.33
N SER A 271 24.25 -2.83 -11.22
CA SER A 271 25.06 -3.94 -10.70
C SER A 271 25.24 -3.88 -9.20
#